data_AF-A0A444LCG0-F1
#
_entry.id   AF-A0A444LCG0-F1
#
_cell.length_a   1.000
_cell.length_b   1.000
_cell.length_c   1.000
_cell.angle_alpha   90.00
_cell.angle_beta   90.00
_cell.angle_gamma   90.00
#
_symmetry.space_group_name_H-M   'P 1'
#
loop_
_entity.id
_entity.type
_entity.pdbx_description
1 polymer ?
#
loop_
_entity_poly.entity_id
_entity_poly.type
_entity_poly.pdbx_seq_one_letter_code
_entity_poly.pdbx_strand_id
1 'polypeptide(L)' 'MTKLLDIAIEAAKDLPAEMQDEIAGILLRFMGEGEGEIYQLTPEEEADLDEALAEAERGEFATDEEVRAMWAKYGL' A
#
# COMPACT_ATOMS: atom_id res chain seq x y z
N MET A 1 15.22 -1.20 24.85
CA MET A 1 14.93 -0.74 23.48
C MET A 1 16.16 -0.02 22.95
N THR A 2 16.23 0.31 21.65
CA THR A 2 17.28 1.25 21.20
C THR A 2 16.96 2.63 21.75
N LYS A 3 17.99 3.44 22.04
CA LYS A 3 17.78 4.80 22.57
C LYS A 3 16.83 5.64 21.70
N LEU A 4 16.89 5.45 20.39
CA LEU A 4 16.03 6.15 19.45
C LEU A 4 14.57 5.70 19.56
N LEU A 5 14.33 4.39 19.69
CA LEU A 5 12.97 3.86 19.84
C LEU A 5 12.38 4.23 21.21
N ASP A 6 13.18 4.30 22.28
CA ASP A 6 12.73 4.79 23.59
C ASP A 6 12.21 6.23 23.49
N ILE A 7 12.97 7.13 22.85
CA ILE A 7 12.56 8.53 22.65
C ILE A 7 11.28 8.62 21.82
N ALA A 8 11.16 7.82 20.77
CA ALA A 8 9.98 7.82 19.90
C ALA A 8 8.71 7.37 20.65
N ILE A 9 8.78 6.31 21.46
CA ILE A 9 7.63 5.84 22.24
C ILE A 9 7.26 6.85 23.33
N GLU A 10 8.23 7.45 24.02
CA GLU A 10 7.91 8.49 25.02
C GLU A 10 7.24 9.71 24.38
N ALA A 11 7.72 10.17 23.22
CA ALA A 11 7.07 11.27 22.50
C ALA A 11 5.66 10.92 22.00
N ALA A 12 5.44 9.66 21.60
CA ALA A 12 4.13 9.21 21.11
C ALA A 12 3.04 9.24 22.20
N LYS A 13 3.39 9.07 23.48
CA LYS A 13 2.42 9.08 24.59
C LYS A 13 1.65 10.40 24.74
N ASP A 14 2.26 11.50 24.32
CA ASP A 14 1.68 12.85 24.41
C ASP A 14 0.78 13.19 23.21
N LEU A 15 0.71 12.33 22.19
CA LEU A 15 -0.13 12.53 21.01
C LEU A 15 -1.62 12.24 21.28
N PRO A 16 -2.55 12.77 20.46
CA PRO A 16 -3.94 12.31 20.47
C PRO A 16 -4.05 10.80 20.23
N ALA A 17 -5.04 10.15 20.86
CA ALA A 17 -5.23 8.69 20.77
C ALA A 17 -5.25 8.16 19.32
N GLU A 18 -5.93 8.86 18.42
CA GLU A 18 -5.99 8.48 16.99
C GLU A 18 -4.60 8.42 16.33
N MET A 19 -3.72 9.37 16.64
CA MET A 19 -2.34 9.37 16.15
C MET A 19 -1.49 8.29 16.82
N GLN A 20 -1.76 7.97 18.09
CA GLN A 20 -1.10 6.85 18.77
C GLN A 20 -1.44 5.52 18.09
N ASP A 21 -2.72 5.31 17.76
CA ASP A 21 -3.20 4.11 17.07
C ASP A 21 -2.64 4.01 15.64
N GLU A 22 -2.54 5.14 14.92
CA GLU A 22 -1.92 5.17 13.58
C GLU A 22 -0.45 4.75 13.62
N ILE A 23 0.33 5.32 14.54
CA ILE A 23 1.76 4.96 14.73
C ILE A 23 1.89 3.50 15.16
N ALA A 24 1.04 3.03 16.08
CA ALA A 24 1.01 1.63 16.49
C ALA A 24 0.73 0.71 15.30
N GLY A 25 -0.26 1.05 14.46
CA GLY A 25 -0.59 0.29 13.26
C GLY A 25 0.56 0.19 12.26
N ILE A 26 1.33 1.27 12.07
CA ILE A 26 2.52 1.26 11.20
C ILE A 26 3.60 0.32 11.77
N LEU A 27 3.87 0.40 13.07
CA LEU A 27 4.85 -0.46 13.73
C LEU A 27 4.45 -1.94 13.67
N LEU A 28 3.18 -2.24 13.95
CA LEU A 28 2.64 -3.59 13.85
C LEU A 28 2.76 -4.13 12.42
N ARG A 29 2.40 -3.34 11.40
CA ARG A 29 2.61 -3.72 9.99
C ARG A 29 4.08 -3.99 9.66
N PHE A 30 5.00 -3.16 10.16
CA PHE A 30 6.44 -3.36 9.98
C PHE A 30 6.94 -4.65 10.63
N MET A 31 6.31 -5.08 11.73
CA MET A 31 6.63 -6.33 12.43
C MET A 31 5.87 -7.55 11.86
N GLY A 32 4.95 -7.36 10.91
CA GLY A 32 4.06 -8.40 10.43
C GLY A 32 2.95 -8.78 11.43
N GLU A 33 2.70 -7.94 12.42
CA GLU A 33 1.71 -8.12 13.49
C GLU A 33 0.44 -7.26 13.29
N GLY A 34 0.29 -6.58 12.15
CA GLY A 34 -0.90 -5.80 11.82
C GLY A 34 -2.10 -6.66 11.41
N GLU A 35 -3.31 -6.10 11.48
CA GLU A 35 -4.51 -6.77 10.97
C GLU A 35 -4.41 -6.99 9.45
N GLY A 36 -4.11 -8.23 9.06
CA GLY A 36 -4.04 -8.69 7.67
C GLY A 36 -2.68 -9.32 7.36
N GLU A 37 -2.69 -10.58 6.91
CA GLU A 37 -1.52 -11.18 6.27
C GLU A 37 -1.10 -10.28 5.10
N ILE A 38 0.18 -9.88 5.04
CA ILE A 38 0.72 -9.21 3.86
C ILE A 38 0.56 -10.19 2.71
N TYR A 39 -0.34 -9.87 1.77
CA TYR A 39 -0.58 -10.72 0.61
C TYR A 39 0.74 -10.96 -0.12
N GLN A 40 1.13 -12.23 -0.20
CA GLN A 40 2.28 -12.63 -1.00
C GLN A 40 1.76 -12.94 -2.40
N LEU A 41 2.22 -12.15 -3.36
CA LEU A 41 1.93 -12.42 -4.76
C LEU A 41 2.40 -13.82 -5.11
N THR A 42 1.59 -14.54 -5.87
CA THR A 42 2.05 -15.73 -6.57
C THR A 42 3.10 -15.34 -7.62
N PRO A 43 3.98 -16.27 -8.04
CA PRO A 43 4.94 -15.98 -9.11
C PRO A 43 4.30 -15.51 -10.42
N GLU A 44 3.05 -15.92 -10.67
CA GLU A 44 2.27 -15.48 -11.83
C GLU A 44 1.85 -14.02 -11.67
N GLU A 45 1.28 -13.64 -10.52
CA GLU A 45 0.89 -12.25 -10.26
C GLU A 45 2.09 -11.29 -10.19
N GLU A 46 3.25 -11.75 -9.71
CA GLU A 46 4.49 -10.97 -9.72
C GLU A 46 4.97 -10.72 -11.16
N ALA A 47 4.92 -11.75 -12.02
CA ALA A 47 5.25 -11.62 -13.44
C ALA A 47 4.27 -10.69 -14.19
N ASP A 48 2.97 -10.80 -13.90
CA ASP A 48 1.95 -9.92 -14.48
C ASP A 48 2.19 -8.44 -14.10
N LEU A 49 2.62 -8.18 -12.87
CA LEU A 49 2.99 -6.82 -12.43
C LEU A 49 4.24 -6.31 -13.12
N ASP A 50 5.27 -7.14 -13.27
CA ASP A 50 6.49 -6.77 -14.00
C ASP A 50 6.18 -6.38 -15.46
N GLU A 51 5.29 -7.13 -16.12
CA GLU A 51 4.84 -6.81 -17.47
C GLU A 51 4.08 -5.47 -17.51
N ALA A 52 3.10 -5.28 -16.61
CA ALA A 52 2.32 -4.04 -16.53
C ALA A 52 3.19 -2.80 -16.27
N LEU A 53 4.23 -2.93 -15.42
CA LEU A 53 5.20 -1.86 -15.19
C LEU A 53 6.02 -1.54 -16.45
N ALA A 54 6.42 -2.56 -17.20
CA ALA A 54 7.14 -2.38 -18.46
C ALA A 54 6.25 -1.73 -19.54
N GLU A 55 4.97 -2.09 -19.62
CA GLU A 55 3.97 -1.42 -20.49
C GLU A 55 3.83 0.06 -20.14
N ALA A 56 3.75 0.37 -18.84
CA ALA A 56 3.68 1.75 -18.34
C ALA A 56 4.91 2.58 -18.73
N GLU A 57 6.12 2.01 -18.62
CA GLU A 57 7.36 2.66 -19.08
C GLU A 57 7.37 2.93 -20.59
N ARG A 58 6.75 2.05 -21.39
CA ARG A 58 6.56 2.25 -22.83
C ARG A 58 5.41 3.22 -23.16
N GLY A 59 4.61 3.61 -22.17
CA GLY A 59 3.44 4.45 -22.36
C GLY A 59 2.26 3.73 -23.02
N GLU A 60 2.18 2.42 -22.89
CA GLU A 60 1.13 1.55 -23.45
C GLU A 60 -0.15 1.62 -22.59
N PHE A 61 -0.65 2.84 -22.38
CA PHE A 61 -1.90 3.07 -21.66
C PHE A 61 -3.08 3.11 -22.63
N ALA A 62 -4.24 2.66 -22.15
CA ALA A 62 -5.50 2.93 -22.82
C ALA A 62 -5.73 4.44 -22.92
N THR A 63 -6.27 4.88 -24.06
CA THR A 63 -6.71 6.25 -24.26
C THR A 63 -7.94 6.56 -23.41
N ASP A 64 -8.17 7.85 -23.14
CA ASP A 64 -9.38 8.29 -22.43
C ASP A 64 -10.68 7.81 -23.10
N GLU A 65 -10.70 7.69 -24.43
CA GLU A 65 -11.86 7.20 -25.17
C GLU A 65 -12.11 5.72 -24.93
N GLU A 66 -11.05 4.91 -24.92
CA GLU A 66 -11.13 3.47 -24.61
C GLU A 66 -11.58 3.22 -23.17
N VAL A 67 -11.06 4.01 -22.22
CA VAL A 67 -11.49 3.93 -20.81
C VAL A 67 -12.96 4.29 -20.67
N ARG A 68 -13.43 5.38 -21.30
CA ARG A 68 -14.85 5.76 -21.29
C ARG A 68 -15.75 4.69 -21.93
N ALA A 69 -15.32 4.10 -23.05
CA ALA A 69 -16.07 3.03 -23.71
C ALA A 69 -16.17 1.79 -22.81
N MET A 70 -15.10 1.45 -22.09
CA MET A 70 -15.08 0.36 -21.12
C MET A 70 -16.04 0.62 -19.95
N TRP A 71 -16.03 1.81 -19.35
CA TRP A 71 -16.96 2.16 -18.27
C TRP A 71 -18.42 2.15 -18.71
N ALA A 72 -18.73 2.70 -19.89
CA ALA A 72 -20.08 2.71 -20.45
C ALA A 72 -20.66 1.30 -20.62
N LYS A 73 -19.82 0.28 -20.91
CA LYS A 73 -20.22 -1.14 -20.96
C LYS A 73 -20.79 -1.63 -19.62
N TYR A 74 -20.34 -1.08 -18.51
CA TYR A 74 -20.77 -1.44 -17.15
C TYR A 74 -21.70 -0.40 -16.51
N GLY A 75 -22.10 0.64 -17.25
CA GLY A 75 -23.00 1.69 -16.75
C GLY A 75 -22.37 2.63 -15.72
N LEU A 76 -21.04 2.74 -15.72
CA LEU A 76 -20.25 3.66 -14.90
C LEU A 76 -20.00 4.99 -15.62
#